data_AF-A0A428HV35-F1
#
_entry.id   AF-A0A428HV35-F1
#
_cell.length_a   1.000
_cell.length_b   1.000
_cell.length_c   1.000
_cell.angle_alpha   90.00
_cell.angle_beta   90.00
_cell.angle_gamma   90.00
#
_symmetry.space_group_name_H-M   'P 1'
#
loop_
_entity.id
_entity.type
_entity.pdbx_description
1 polymer ?
#
loop_
_entity_poly.entity_id
_entity_poly.type
_entity_poly.pdbx_seq_one_letter_code
_entity_poly.pdbx_strand_id
1 'polypeptide(L)'
;MSEYLSAKKDIGDFIVHTLYEMDQYSNVIIGSFSNNFVALVAFITTTMIANIVSDSPLDNIFSKDILWLLLFALFGSLIYCYLSNKKFNKDMTDFNKVFERLKNNYKDILIGEDIGSLFSESEFKQQVENISEIRLNINIIWIVSSILLIFLTIVALYNKYI
;
A
#
# COMPACT_ATOMS: atom_id res chain seq x y z
N MET A 1 43.39 9.80 1.37
CA MET A 1 42.72 10.03 0.08
C MET A 1 41.93 8.82 -0.39
N SER A 2 42.51 7.61 -0.42
CA SER A 2 41.78 6.37 -0.76
C SER A 2 40.63 6.05 0.21
N GLU A 3 40.86 6.16 1.51
CA GLU A 3 39.84 5.89 2.55
C GLU A 3 38.68 6.90 2.50
N TYR A 4 38.97 8.19 2.24
CA TYR A 4 37.94 9.22 2.04
C TYR A 4 37.06 8.92 0.81
N LEU A 5 37.69 8.56 -0.32
CA LEU A 5 36.97 8.21 -1.54
C LEU A 5 36.12 6.95 -1.36
N SER A 6 36.64 5.96 -0.62
CA SER A 6 35.90 4.73 -0.30
C SER A 6 34.68 5.02 0.56
N ALA A 7 34.85 5.78 1.66
CA ALA A 7 33.73 6.16 2.52
C ALA A 7 32.65 6.95 1.75
N LYS A 8 33.08 7.87 0.87
CA LYS A 8 32.16 8.64 0.01
C LYS A 8 31.35 7.72 -0.91
N LYS A 9 32.00 6.73 -1.52
CA LYS A 9 31.35 5.73 -2.37
C LYS A 9 30.37 4.87 -1.57
N ASP A 10 30.78 4.33 -0.43
CA ASP A 10 29.94 3.43 0.38
C ASP A 10 28.68 4.14 0.90
N ILE A 11 28.81 5.41 1.31
CA ILE A 11 27.67 6.25 1.72
C ILE A 11 26.74 6.53 0.54
N GLY A 12 27.30 6.88 -0.63
CA GLY A 12 26.52 7.10 -1.85
C GLY A 12 25.74 5.86 -2.25
N ASP A 13 26.39 4.69 -2.25
CA ASP A 13 25.77 3.40 -2.57
C ASP A 13 24.63 3.07 -1.56
N PHE A 14 24.84 3.34 -0.27
CA PHE A 14 23.79 3.17 0.75
C PHE A 14 22.59 4.10 0.56
N ILE A 15 22.82 5.38 0.24
CA ILE A 15 21.75 6.36 0.00
C ILE A 15 20.93 5.97 -1.22
N VAL A 16 21.60 5.64 -2.33
CA VAL A 16 20.93 5.18 -3.56
C VAL A 16 20.10 3.93 -3.29
N HIS A 17 20.64 2.97 -2.54
CA HIS A 17 19.90 1.77 -2.15
C HIS A 17 18.68 2.10 -1.29
N THR A 18 18.82 2.98 -0.30
CA THR A 18 17.71 3.39 0.58
C THR A 18 16.60 4.09 -0.21
N LEU A 19 16.96 5.00 -1.11
CA LEU A 19 16.01 5.67 -1.99
C LEU A 19 15.30 4.68 -2.92
N TYR A 20 16.04 3.71 -3.46
CA TYR A 20 15.45 2.64 -4.27
C TYR A 20 14.45 1.80 -3.45
N GLU A 21 14.79 1.38 -2.23
CA GLU A 21 13.86 0.67 -1.34
C GLU A 21 12.61 1.49 -1.03
N MET A 22 12.74 2.80 -0.87
CA MET A 22 11.60 3.70 -0.69
C MET A 22 10.73 3.77 -1.95
N ASP A 23 11.32 3.91 -3.14
CA ASP A 23 10.57 3.92 -4.40
C ASP A 23 9.73 2.63 -4.58
N GLN A 24 10.29 1.48 -4.18
CA GLN A 24 9.59 0.20 -4.21
C GLN A 24 8.36 0.12 -3.28
N TYR A 25 8.17 1.04 -2.32
CA TYR A 25 6.94 1.09 -1.52
C TYR A 25 5.70 1.37 -2.35
N SER A 26 5.83 2.08 -3.48
CA SER A 26 4.73 2.28 -4.43
C SER A 26 4.19 0.93 -4.93
N ASN A 27 5.08 0.01 -5.29
CA ASN A 27 4.75 -1.36 -5.71
C ASN A 27 4.10 -2.16 -4.58
N VAL A 28 4.54 -1.97 -3.33
CA VAL A 28 3.91 -2.62 -2.16
C VAL A 28 2.47 -2.15 -1.96
N ILE A 29 2.21 -0.84 -2.10
CA ILE A 29 0.86 -0.26 -1.98
C ILE A 29 -0.05 -0.80 -3.10
N ILE A 30 0.41 -0.72 -4.35
CA ILE A 30 -0.32 -1.19 -5.52
C ILE A 30 -0.56 -2.69 -5.44
N GLY A 31 0.42 -3.47 -5.00
CA GLY A 31 0.30 -4.91 -4.79
C GLY A 31 -0.71 -5.26 -3.70
N SER A 32 -0.73 -4.52 -2.61
CA SER A 32 -1.70 -4.73 -1.52
C SER A 32 -3.14 -4.50 -1.98
N PHE A 33 -3.37 -3.44 -2.77
CA PHE A 33 -4.66 -3.18 -3.43
C PHE A 33 -5.02 -4.28 -4.43
N SER A 34 -4.08 -4.63 -5.33
CA SER A 34 -4.29 -5.63 -6.37
C SER A 34 -4.63 -7.00 -5.78
N ASN A 35 -3.95 -7.41 -4.71
CA ASN A 35 -4.24 -8.67 -4.01
C ASN A 35 -5.64 -8.69 -3.40
N ASN A 36 -6.11 -7.57 -2.84
CA ASN A 36 -7.47 -7.46 -2.33
C ASN A 36 -8.50 -7.51 -3.47
N PHE A 37 -8.22 -6.85 -4.59
CA PHE A 37 -9.08 -6.90 -5.78
C PHE A 37 -9.17 -8.33 -6.34
N VAL A 38 -8.03 -9.03 -6.46
CA VAL A 38 -7.97 -10.43 -6.90
C VAL A 38 -8.74 -11.33 -5.93
N ALA A 39 -8.62 -11.13 -4.62
CA ALA A 39 -9.38 -11.89 -3.63
C ALA A 39 -10.91 -11.67 -3.79
N LEU A 40 -11.34 -10.45 -4.09
CA LEU A 40 -12.74 -10.14 -4.35
C LEU A 40 -13.24 -10.81 -5.64
N VAL A 41 -12.47 -10.74 -6.72
CA VAL A 41 -12.80 -11.44 -7.98
C VAL A 41 -12.87 -12.94 -7.75
N ALA A 42 -11.88 -13.52 -7.05
CA ALA A 42 -11.85 -14.94 -6.73
C ALA A 42 -13.07 -15.37 -5.89
N PHE A 43 -13.49 -14.54 -4.93
CA PHE A 43 -14.72 -14.77 -4.15
C PHE A 43 -15.97 -14.79 -5.05
N ILE A 44 -16.12 -13.80 -5.94
CA ILE A 44 -17.26 -13.73 -6.87
C ILE A 44 -17.24 -14.94 -7.84
N THR A 45 -16.10 -15.27 -8.41
CA THR A 45 -15.98 -16.42 -9.31
C THR A 45 -16.30 -17.73 -8.60
N THR A 46 -15.80 -17.91 -7.37
CA THR A 46 -16.05 -19.12 -6.57
C THR A 46 -17.54 -19.26 -6.26
N THR A 47 -18.20 -18.17 -5.84
CA THR A 47 -19.64 -18.17 -5.56
C THR A 47 -20.48 -18.42 -6.82
N MET A 48 -20.08 -17.88 -7.97
CA MET A 48 -20.70 -18.19 -9.26
C MET A 48 -20.58 -19.67 -9.63
N ILE A 49 -19.38 -20.26 -9.54
CA ILE A 49 -19.15 -21.68 -9.87
C ILE A 49 -19.97 -22.57 -8.93
N ALA A 50 -19.93 -22.30 -7.63
CA ALA A 50 -20.70 -23.05 -6.64
C ALA A 50 -22.20 -23.04 -6.96
N ASN A 51 -22.71 -21.92 -7.48
CA ASN A 51 -24.10 -21.83 -7.91
C ASN A 51 -24.40 -22.66 -9.17
N ILE A 52 -23.51 -22.61 -10.17
CA ILE A 52 -23.68 -23.34 -11.44
C ILE A 52 -23.66 -24.86 -11.23
N VAL A 53 -22.83 -25.35 -10.30
CA VAL A 53 -22.62 -26.78 -10.05
C VAL A 53 -23.63 -27.35 -9.06
N SER A 54 -24.41 -26.52 -8.37
CA SER A 54 -25.36 -27.01 -7.37
C SER A 54 -26.56 -27.72 -8.00
N ASP A 55 -26.93 -28.89 -7.46
CA ASP A 55 -28.14 -29.64 -7.85
C ASP A 55 -29.44 -28.86 -7.54
N SER A 56 -29.35 -27.84 -6.68
CA SER A 56 -30.38 -26.84 -6.45
C SER A 56 -29.73 -25.46 -6.61
N PRO A 57 -29.63 -24.93 -7.84
CA PRO A 57 -29.06 -23.61 -8.06
C PRO A 57 -29.75 -22.62 -7.12
N LEU A 58 -28.98 -21.79 -6.43
CA LEU A 58 -29.57 -20.71 -5.65
C LEU A 58 -30.41 -19.89 -6.63
N ASP A 59 -31.68 -19.64 -6.29
CA ASP A 59 -32.58 -18.77 -7.06
C ASP A 59 -31.96 -17.40 -7.37
N ASN A 60 -30.88 -17.04 -6.66
CA ASN A 60 -29.99 -15.94 -6.96
C ASN A 60 -28.55 -16.29 -6.56
N ILE A 61 -27.59 -16.13 -7.50
CA ILE A 61 -26.13 -16.34 -7.32
C ILE A 61 -25.62 -15.72 -6.01
N PHE A 62 -26.12 -14.55 -5.63
CA PHE A 62 -25.84 -13.90 -4.35
C PHE A 62 -26.95 -14.17 -3.33
N SER A 63 -26.96 -15.33 -2.69
CA SER A 63 -27.90 -15.64 -1.59
C SER A 63 -27.74 -14.67 -0.40
N LYS A 64 -28.70 -14.65 0.53
CA LYS A 64 -28.62 -13.78 1.73
C LYS A 64 -27.33 -14.04 2.52
N ASP A 65 -26.97 -15.29 2.70
CA ASP A 65 -25.76 -15.69 3.45
C ASP A 65 -24.49 -15.26 2.70
N ILE A 66 -24.46 -15.40 1.37
CA ILE A 66 -23.33 -14.94 0.54
C ILE A 66 -23.20 -13.40 0.61
N LEU A 67 -24.30 -12.66 0.61
CA LEU A 67 -24.27 -11.20 0.75
C LEU A 67 -23.74 -10.76 2.12
N TRP A 68 -24.11 -11.45 3.21
CA TRP A 68 -23.54 -11.19 4.53
C TRP A 68 -22.04 -11.49 4.59
N LEU A 69 -21.60 -12.59 3.97
CA LEU A 69 -20.17 -12.92 3.84
C LEU A 69 -19.41 -11.85 3.05
N LEU A 70 -19.98 -11.38 1.93
CA LEU A 70 -19.39 -10.30 1.12
C LEU A 70 -19.28 -9.01 1.95
N LEU A 71 -20.32 -8.66 2.72
CA LEU A 71 -20.31 -7.48 3.57
C LEU A 71 -19.19 -7.55 4.61
N PHE A 72 -19.03 -8.71 5.29
CA PHE A 72 -17.95 -8.92 6.25
C PHE A 72 -16.57 -8.83 5.59
N ALA A 73 -16.40 -9.40 4.39
CA ALA A 73 -15.17 -9.30 3.62
C ALA A 73 -14.82 -7.85 3.24
N LEU A 74 -15.82 -7.05 2.84
CA LEU A 74 -15.64 -5.62 2.53
C LEU A 74 -15.24 -4.81 3.75
N PHE A 75 -15.85 -5.07 4.93
CA PHE A 75 -15.42 -4.46 6.18
C PHE A 75 -13.97 -4.85 6.54
N GLY A 76 -13.61 -6.13 6.38
CA GLY A 76 -12.24 -6.59 6.55
C GLY A 76 -11.25 -5.87 5.62
N SER A 77 -11.65 -5.62 4.36
CA SER A 77 -10.84 -4.87 3.39
C SER A 77 -10.60 -3.42 3.84
N LEU A 78 -11.63 -2.74 4.38
CA LEU A 78 -11.47 -1.38 4.92
C LEU A 78 -10.54 -1.33 6.14
N ILE A 79 -10.62 -2.31 7.04
CA ILE A 79 -9.70 -2.45 8.18
C ILE A 79 -8.28 -2.67 7.67
N TYR A 80 -8.09 -3.54 6.68
CA TYR A 80 -6.79 -3.79 6.07
C TYR A 80 -6.21 -2.54 5.41
N CYS A 81 -7.03 -1.78 4.67
CA CYS A 81 -6.65 -0.49 4.09
C CYS A 81 -6.15 0.48 5.18
N TYR A 82 -6.86 0.58 6.31
CA TYR A 82 -6.43 1.41 7.43
C TYR A 82 -5.10 0.97 8.04
N LEU A 83 -4.92 -0.33 8.29
CA LEU A 83 -3.67 -0.87 8.84
C LEU A 83 -2.47 -0.66 7.91
N SER A 84 -2.67 -0.86 6.60
CA SER A 84 -1.65 -0.61 5.58
C SER A 84 -1.19 0.85 5.58
N ASN A 85 -2.13 1.78 5.69
CA ASN A 85 -1.83 3.21 5.79
C ASN A 85 -1.04 3.57 7.05
N LYS A 86 -1.40 2.98 8.19
CA LYS A 86 -0.66 3.18 9.43
C LYS A 86 0.78 2.66 9.33
N LYS A 87 0.96 1.47 8.73
CA LYS A 87 2.28 0.88 8.49
C LYS A 87 3.13 1.78 7.59
N PHE A 88 2.59 2.24 6.47
CA PHE A 88 3.29 3.16 5.57
C PHE A 88 3.79 4.43 6.28
N ASN A 89 2.95 5.09 7.07
CA ASN A 89 3.34 6.31 7.77
C ASN A 89 4.50 6.07 8.74
N LYS A 90 4.49 4.93 9.42
CA LYS A 90 5.57 4.52 10.30
C LYS A 90 6.85 4.28 9.51
N ASP A 91 6.77 3.49 8.44
CA ASP A 91 7.93 3.14 7.63
C ASP A 91 8.59 4.39 7.03
N MET A 92 7.78 5.35 6.53
CA MET A 92 8.28 6.64 6.02
C MET A 92 8.98 7.47 7.12
N THR A 93 8.45 7.45 8.34
CA THR A 93 9.08 8.11 9.48
C THR A 93 10.42 7.46 9.84
N ASP A 94 10.50 6.13 9.75
CA ASP A 94 11.71 5.39 10.07
C ASP A 94 12.80 5.56 8.99
N PHE A 95 12.43 5.64 7.71
CA PHE A 95 13.35 6.04 6.64
C PHE A 95 13.99 7.41 6.90
N ASN A 96 13.19 8.41 7.25
CA ASN A 96 13.71 9.75 7.55
C ASN A 96 14.70 9.73 8.73
N LYS A 97 14.41 8.94 9.78
CA LYS A 97 15.34 8.78 10.91
C LYS A 97 16.64 8.12 10.52
N VAL A 98 16.60 7.09 9.67
CA VAL A 98 17.80 6.40 9.18
C VAL A 98 18.66 7.35 8.35
N PHE A 99 18.03 8.10 7.45
CA PHE A 99 18.70 9.10 6.62
C PHE A 99 19.38 10.18 7.47
N GLU A 100 18.66 10.77 8.43
CA GLU A 100 19.22 11.80 9.32
C GLU A 100 20.32 11.26 10.23
N ARG A 101 20.21 10.03 10.72
CA ARG A 101 21.28 9.40 11.51
C ARG A 101 22.54 9.21 10.68
N LEU A 102 22.40 8.74 9.44
CA LEU A 102 23.53 8.56 8.54
C LEU A 102 24.22 9.91 8.27
N LYS A 103 23.44 10.94 7.92
CA LYS A 103 23.96 12.29 7.68
C LYS A 103 24.74 12.84 8.86
N ASN A 104 24.21 12.70 10.08
CA ASN A 104 24.87 13.19 11.28
C ASN A 104 26.15 12.42 11.62
N ASN A 105 26.16 11.09 11.44
CA ASN A 105 27.32 10.26 11.74
C ASN A 105 28.55 10.58 10.86
N TYR A 106 28.32 11.06 9.65
CA TYR A 106 29.40 11.41 8.70
C TYR A 106 29.66 12.92 8.62
N LYS A 107 29.00 13.73 9.47
CA LYS A 107 29.12 15.18 9.44
C LYS A 107 30.53 15.70 9.74
N ASP A 108 31.24 14.98 10.61
CA ASP A 108 32.60 15.32 11.02
C ASP A 108 33.68 14.73 10.08
N ILE A 109 33.28 13.86 9.15
CA ILE A 109 34.18 13.14 8.23
C ILE A 109 34.12 13.73 6.82
N LEU A 110 32.92 14.13 6.37
CA LEU A 110 32.69 14.68 5.04
C LEU A 110 32.77 16.21 5.05
N ILE A 111 33.27 16.78 3.94
CA ILE A 111 33.25 18.23 3.72
C ILE A 111 31.79 18.69 3.55
N GLY A 112 31.44 19.88 4.03
CA GLY A 112 30.06 20.39 4.01
C GLY A 112 29.37 20.36 2.63
N GLU A 113 30.12 20.63 1.55
CA GLU A 113 29.61 20.49 0.17
C GLU A 113 29.27 19.04 -0.21
N ASP A 114 30.08 18.08 0.24
CA ASP A 114 29.83 16.65 -0.01
C ASP A 114 28.59 16.17 0.75
N ILE A 115 28.32 16.72 1.93
CA ILE A 115 27.09 16.41 2.67
C ILE A 115 25.85 16.91 1.95
N GLY A 116 25.89 18.15 1.43
CA GLY A 116 24.76 18.71 0.70
C GLY A 116 24.45 17.97 -0.60
N SER A 117 25.49 17.51 -1.30
CA SER A 117 25.34 16.77 -2.56
C SER A 117 24.95 15.29 -2.36
N LEU A 118 25.46 14.61 -1.34
CA LEU A 118 25.11 13.22 -1.04
C LEU A 118 23.75 13.08 -0.34
N PHE A 119 23.46 13.97 0.61
CA PHE A 119 22.24 13.94 1.40
C PHE A 119 21.25 15.00 0.91
N SER A 120 20.86 14.91 -0.36
CA SER A 120 19.88 15.81 -0.98
C SER A 120 18.52 15.67 -0.30
N GLU A 121 18.25 16.53 0.68
CA GLU A 121 16.95 16.60 1.38
C GLU A 121 15.79 16.84 0.40
N SER A 122 16.05 17.61 -0.68
CA SER A 122 15.06 17.86 -1.72
C SER A 122 14.70 16.60 -2.49
N GLU A 123 15.67 15.77 -2.86
CA GLU A 123 15.40 14.51 -3.56
C GLU A 123 14.65 13.53 -2.67
N PHE A 124 15.08 13.38 -1.41
CA PHE A 124 14.39 12.55 -0.44
C PHE A 124 12.94 13.01 -0.26
N LYS A 125 12.72 14.30 -0.02
CA LYS A 125 11.38 14.87 0.16
C LYS A 125 10.52 14.70 -1.09
N GLN A 126 11.07 14.90 -2.28
CA GLN A 126 10.35 14.70 -3.54
C GLN A 126 9.92 13.23 -3.70
N GLN A 127 10.77 12.26 -3.35
CA GLN A 127 10.38 10.84 -3.38
C GLN A 127 9.27 10.55 -2.36
N VAL A 128 9.37 11.09 -1.15
CA VAL A 128 8.32 10.98 -0.13
C VAL A 128 6.99 11.51 -0.65
N GLU A 129 7.00 12.69 -1.28
CA GLU A 129 5.82 13.32 -1.85
C GLU A 129 5.22 12.47 -2.96
N ASN A 130 6.02 12.03 -3.94
CA ASN A 130 5.57 11.18 -5.05
C ASN A 130 4.88 9.89 -4.55
N ILE A 131 5.50 9.18 -3.59
CA ILE A 131 4.92 7.96 -3.04
C ILE A 131 3.64 8.28 -2.26
N SER A 132 3.59 9.40 -1.56
CA SER A 132 2.42 9.84 -0.81
C SER A 132 1.22 10.16 -1.70
N GLU A 133 1.46 10.71 -2.91
CA GLU A 133 0.43 10.99 -3.91
C GLU A 133 -0.13 9.69 -4.50
N ILE A 134 0.74 8.75 -4.89
CA ILE A 134 0.33 7.42 -5.38
C ILE A 134 -0.55 6.74 -4.33
N ARG A 135 -0.10 6.74 -3.07
CA ARG A 135 -0.85 6.18 -1.94
C ARG A 135 -2.23 6.84 -1.79
N LEU A 136 -2.31 8.16 -1.85
CA LEU A 136 -3.56 8.90 -1.71
C LEU A 136 -4.54 8.52 -2.83
N ASN A 137 -4.05 8.45 -4.08
CA ASN A 137 -4.87 8.03 -5.23
C ASN A 137 -5.39 6.60 -5.08
N ILE A 138 -4.52 5.65 -4.71
CA ILE A 138 -4.93 4.24 -4.50
C ILE A 138 -5.93 4.11 -3.35
N ASN A 139 -5.72 4.82 -2.24
CA ASN A 139 -6.65 4.79 -1.11
C ASN A 139 -8.02 5.35 -1.48
N ILE A 140 -8.08 6.45 -2.23
CA ILE A 140 -9.35 7.03 -2.68
C ILE A 140 -10.10 5.99 -3.53
N ILE A 141 -9.43 5.37 -4.51
CA ILE A 141 -10.02 4.35 -5.36
C ILE A 141 -10.53 3.17 -4.52
N TRP A 142 -9.72 2.69 -3.58
CA TRP A 142 -10.08 1.58 -2.70
C TRP A 142 -11.29 1.91 -1.82
N ILE A 143 -11.29 3.04 -1.13
CA ILE A 143 -12.37 3.44 -0.21
C ILE A 143 -13.67 3.68 -0.99
N VAL A 144 -13.61 4.42 -2.11
CA VAL A 144 -14.80 4.72 -2.92
C VAL A 144 -15.40 3.43 -3.50
N SER A 145 -14.58 2.56 -4.08
CA SER A 145 -15.06 1.27 -4.60
C SER A 145 -15.64 0.38 -3.51
N SER A 146 -15.03 0.35 -2.32
CA SER A 146 -15.51 -0.43 -1.19
C SER A 146 -16.85 0.08 -0.65
N ILE A 147 -16.99 1.41 -0.49
CA ILE A 147 -18.26 2.03 -0.06
C ILE A 147 -19.37 1.76 -1.07
N LEU A 148 -19.08 1.88 -2.36
CA LEU A 148 -20.04 1.61 -3.43
C LEU A 148 -20.51 0.15 -3.39
N LEU A 149 -19.58 -0.81 -3.21
CA LEU A 149 -19.92 -2.23 -3.11
C LEU A 149 -20.72 -2.55 -1.84
N ILE A 150 -20.39 -1.91 -0.71
CA ILE A 150 -21.16 -2.04 0.54
C ILE A 150 -22.60 -1.55 0.31
N PHE A 151 -22.78 -0.38 -0.30
CA PHE A 151 -24.09 0.17 -0.62
C PHE A 151 -24.91 -0.79 -1.50
N LEU A 152 -24.32 -1.28 -2.60
CA LEU A 152 -24.98 -2.25 -3.48
C LEU A 152 -25.36 -3.54 -2.74
N THR A 153 -24.48 -4.03 -1.85
CA THR A 153 -24.73 -5.23 -1.05
C THR A 153 -25.90 -5.03 -0.08
N ILE A 154 -25.99 -3.86 0.56
CA ILE A 154 -27.11 -3.52 1.45
C ILE A 154 -28.43 -3.42 0.70
N VAL A 155 -28.44 -2.77 -0.47
CA VAL A 155 -29.65 -2.69 -1.33
C VAL A 155 -30.08 -4.08 -1.77
N ALA A 156 -29.15 -4.93 -2.19
CA ALA A 156 -29.44 -6.31 -2.56
C ALA A 156 -29.98 -7.14 -1.40
N LEU A 157 -29.46 -6.95 -0.17
CA LEU A 157 -29.99 -7.58 1.03
C LEU A 157 -31.42 -7.13 1.31
N TYR A 158 -31.68 -5.82 1.29
CA TYR A 158 -33.00 -5.25 1.56
C TYR A 158 -34.07 -5.80 0.59
N ASN A 159 -33.76 -5.85 -0.70
CA ASN A 159 -34.65 -6.40 -1.73
C ASN A 159 -34.98 -7.89 -1.56
N LYS A 160 -34.21 -8.62 -0.74
CA LYS A 160 -34.48 -10.03 -0.42
C LYS A 160 -35.25 -10.22 0.88
N TYR A 161 -35.33 -9.20 1.73
CA TYR A 161 -36.10 -9.25 2.98
C TYR A 161 -37.56 -8.83 2.79
N ILE A 162 -37.86 -8.04 1.75
CA ILE A 162 -39.20 -7.74 1.24
C ILE A 162 -39.62 -8.82 0.26
#